data_AF-A0A0M4BRL6-F1
#
_entry.id   AF-A0A0M4BRL6-F1
#
_cell.length_a   1.000
_cell.length_b   1.000
_cell.length_c   1.000
_cell.angle_alpha   90.00
_cell.angle_beta   90.00
_cell.angle_gamma   90.00
#
_symmetry.space_group_name_H-M   'P 1'
#
loop_
_entity.id
_entity.type
_entity.pdbx_description
1 polymer ?
#
loop_
_entity_poly.entity_id
_entity_poly.type
_entity_poly.pdbx_seq_one_letter_code
_entity_poly.pdbx_strand_id
1 'polypeptide(L)'
;MNLLKITVEEQNIKFILATSTDKAVQVSGTYGATKLLMENLFEDFEQINGSNCAYRIVRYGNVLHSTGSVLVKWKYALENRKELILTDPEATRFFITWEQAIDVIFSCLNDAQSAEPFYPPNMKSISLGILLELAIRKYAKTIPDIRVIGLQKGENKHECITADLSSEYAERWNNEELLNLI
;
A
#
# COMPACT_ATOMS: atom_id res chain seq x y z
N MET A 1 -12.09 21.70 -7.94
CA MET A 1 -11.10 22.00 -9.00
C MET A 1 -10.17 20.79 -9.09
N ASN A 2 -9.90 20.24 -10.28
CA ASN A 2 -9.10 19.00 -10.44
C ASN A 2 -7.61 19.36 -10.54
N LEU A 3 -6.74 18.76 -9.72
CA LEU A 3 -5.30 19.08 -9.66
C LEU A 3 -4.63 18.99 -11.04
N LEU A 4 -4.97 17.97 -11.83
CA LEU A 4 -4.43 17.76 -13.17
C LEU A 4 -4.81 18.87 -14.16
N LYS A 5 -5.95 19.54 -13.98
CA LYS A 5 -6.29 20.69 -14.84
C LYS A 5 -5.41 21.89 -14.52
N ILE A 6 -5.15 22.12 -13.24
CA ILE A 6 -4.31 23.24 -12.78
C ILE A 6 -2.88 23.10 -13.32
N THR A 7 -2.35 21.87 -13.42
CA THR A 7 -0.99 21.65 -13.99
C THR A 7 -0.88 22.03 -15.46
N VAL A 8 -1.99 22.05 -16.20
CA VAL A 8 -2.05 22.49 -17.62
C VAL A 8 -2.30 24.00 -17.71
N GLU A 9 -3.15 24.54 -16.83
CA GLU A 9 -3.49 25.96 -16.81
C GLU A 9 -2.37 26.85 -16.24
N GLU A 10 -1.59 26.34 -15.28
CA GLU A 10 -0.52 27.07 -14.60
C GLU A 10 0.88 26.50 -14.90
N GLN A 11 1.67 27.25 -15.68
CA GLN A 11 3.01 26.82 -16.14
C GLN A 11 4.13 26.93 -15.08
N ASN A 12 3.83 27.43 -13.88
CA ASN A 12 4.76 27.50 -12.75
C ASN A 12 4.88 26.14 -12.02
N ILE A 13 3.93 25.22 -12.19
CA ILE A 13 3.99 23.88 -11.59
C ILE A 13 4.96 23.01 -12.40
N LYS A 14 6.06 22.61 -11.77
CA LYS A 14 7.13 21.83 -12.43
C LYS A 14 6.96 20.33 -12.30
N PHE A 15 6.26 19.88 -11.27
CA PHE A 15 5.93 18.48 -11.11
C PHE A 15 4.69 18.28 -10.25
N ILE A 16 4.05 17.14 -10.42
CA ILE A 16 3.03 16.60 -9.53
C ILE A 16 3.34 15.13 -9.26
N LEU A 17 3.14 14.71 -8.01
CA LEU A 17 3.33 13.33 -7.60
C LEU A 17 2.03 12.79 -7.00
N ALA A 18 1.60 11.62 -7.49
CA ALA A 18 0.49 10.87 -6.92
C ALA A 18 0.98 9.62 -6.18
N THR A 19 0.28 9.32 -5.10
CA THR A 19 0.41 8.06 -4.38
C THR A 19 -0.68 7.09 -4.82
N SER A 20 -0.26 6.01 -5.46
CA SER A 20 -1.07 4.86 -5.82
C SER A 20 -0.84 3.67 -4.87
N THR A 21 -1.38 2.50 -5.22
CA THR A 21 -1.46 1.31 -4.38
C THR A 21 -1.40 0.05 -5.23
N ASP A 22 -0.89 -1.04 -4.65
CA ASP A 22 -1.01 -2.41 -5.20
C ASP A 22 -2.42 -2.77 -5.71
N LYS A 23 -3.48 -2.27 -5.08
CA LYS A 23 -4.89 -2.48 -5.49
C LYS A 23 -5.25 -1.89 -6.86
N ALA A 24 -4.40 -1.02 -7.43
CA ALA A 24 -4.59 -0.53 -8.79
C ALA A 24 -4.27 -1.59 -9.86
N VAL A 25 -3.46 -2.61 -9.51
CA VAL A 25 -3.02 -3.67 -10.43
C VAL A 25 -4.10 -4.73 -10.60
N GLN A 26 -4.54 -5.30 -9.47
CA GLN A 26 -5.61 -6.29 -9.43
C GLN A 26 -6.87 -5.65 -8.84
N VAL A 27 -7.63 -4.98 -9.69
CA VAL A 27 -8.82 -4.22 -9.29
C VAL A 27 -9.96 -5.16 -8.91
N SER A 28 -10.14 -5.38 -7.61
CA SER A 28 -11.28 -6.13 -7.05
C SER A 28 -12.40 -5.25 -6.49
N GLY A 29 -12.15 -3.95 -6.33
CA GLY A 29 -13.12 -3.01 -5.75
C GLY A 29 -12.95 -1.57 -6.24
N THR A 30 -13.90 -0.72 -5.86
CA THR A 30 -13.98 0.68 -6.32
C THR A 30 -12.72 1.47 -5.98
N TYR A 31 -12.12 1.26 -4.81
CA TYR A 31 -10.89 1.95 -4.43
C TYR A 31 -9.75 1.66 -5.41
N GLY A 32 -9.48 0.39 -5.72
CA GLY A 32 -8.49 0.00 -6.73
C GLY A 32 -8.79 0.61 -8.10
N ALA A 33 -10.06 0.59 -8.52
CA ALA A 33 -10.49 1.18 -9.78
C ALA A 33 -10.21 2.69 -9.83
N THR A 34 -10.47 3.43 -8.74
CA THR A 34 -10.16 4.87 -8.71
C THR A 34 -8.67 5.17 -8.80
N LYS A 35 -7.83 4.27 -8.29
CA LYS A 35 -6.37 4.42 -8.34
C LYS A 35 -5.81 4.06 -9.70
N LEU A 36 -6.33 3.02 -10.35
CA LEU A 36 -6.03 2.71 -11.75
C LEU A 36 -6.43 3.88 -12.68
N LEU A 37 -7.63 4.45 -12.49
CA LEU A 37 -8.07 5.61 -13.27
C LEU A 37 -7.18 6.83 -13.03
N MET A 38 -6.74 7.06 -11.79
CA MET A 38 -5.78 8.12 -11.47
C MET A 38 -4.44 7.89 -12.19
N GLU A 39 -3.96 6.64 -12.25
CA GLU A 39 -2.72 6.30 -12.95
C GLU A 39 -2.82 6.61 -14.46
N ASN A 40 -3.88 6.15 -15.12
CA ASN A 40 -4.11 6.42 -16.54
C ASN A 40 -4.24 7.92 -16.82
N LEU A 41 -4.93 8.67 -15.94
CA LEU A 41 -5.05 10.12 -16.09
C LEU A 41 -3.70 10.84 -15.96
N PHE A 42 -2.79 10.37 -15.11
CA PHE A 42 -1.45 10.95 -15.01
C PHE A 42 -0.67 10.75 -16.31
N GLU A 43 -0.77 9.57 -16.92
CA GLU A 43 -0.16 9.30 -18.23
C GLU A 43 -0.75 10.18 -19.33
N ASP A 44 -2.08 10.28 -19.43
CA ASP A 44 -2.76 11.13 -20.40
C ASP A 44 -2.34 12.62 -20.26
N PHE A 45 -2.27 13.12 -19.02
CA PHE A 45 -1.90 14.51 -18.76
C PHE A 45 -0.41 14.79 -18.96
N GLU A 46 0.47 13.82 -18.76
CA GLU A 46 1.89 13.94 -19.11
C GLU A 46 2.05 14.10 -20.63
N GLN A 47 1.30 13.31 -21.43
CA GLN A 47 1.29 13.44 -22.89
C GLN A 47 0.75 14.80 -23.35
N ILE A 48 -0.30 15.32 -22.70
CA ILE A 48 -0.89 16.63 -23.03
C ILE A 48 0.06 17.79 -22.69
N ASN A 49 0.69 17.76 -21.52
CA ASN A 49 1.49 18.88 -21.02
C ASN A 49 2.95 18.85 -21.50
N GLY A 50 3.44 17.71 -21.98
CA GLY A 50 4.81 17.53 -22.43
C GLY A 50 5.83 17.86 -21.35
N SER A 51 6.87 18.61 -21.70
CA SER A 51 7.98 18.96 -20.79
C SER A 51 7.66 20.10 -19.80
N ASN A 52 6.44 20.63 -19.77
CA ASN A 52 6.09 21.76 -18.89
C ASN A 52 5.94 21.36 -17.41
N CYS A 53 5.45 20.14 -17.15
CA CYS A 53 5.25 19.59 -15.81
C CYS A 53 5.49 18.08 -15.83
N ALA A 54 6.32 17.58 -14.91
CA ALA A 54 6.54 16.16 -14.71
C ALA A 54 5.38 15.52 -13.93
N TYR A 55 4.89 14.36 -14.37
CA TYR A 55 3.85 13.60 -13.66
C TYR A 55 4.48 12.33 -13.11
N ARG A 56 4.40 12.14 -11.80
CA ARG A 56 5.08 11.06 -11.10
C ARG A 56 4.11 10.25 -10.28
N ILE A 57 4.28 8.94 -10.28
CA ILE A 57 3.43 8.03 -9.53
C ILE A 57 4.34 7.15 -8.69
N VAL A 58 4.06 7.12 -7.39
CA VAL A 58 4.58 6.06 -6.53
C VAL A 58 3.50 5.03 -6.29
N ARG A 59 3.86 3.74 -6.29
CA ARG A 59 2.96 2.64 -5.98
C ARG A 59 3.62 1.74 -4.94
N TYR A 60 2.89 1.45 -3.86
CA TYR A 60 3.34 0.52 -2.83
C TYR A 60 2.16 -0.13 -2.12
N GLY A 61 2.44 -1.12 -1.28
CA GLY A 61 1.45 -1.81 -0.48
C GLY A 61 1.06 -1.06 0.80
N ASN A 62 0.84 -1.81 1.87
CA ASN A 62 0.49 -1.24 3.16
C ASN A 62 1.70 -0.57 3.82
N VAL A 63 1.50 0.59 4.45
CA VAL A 63 2.50 1.21 5.33
C VAL A 63 2.23 0.76 6.76
N LEU A 64 3.25 0.25 7.45
CA LEU A 64 3.16 -0.15 8.85
C LEU A 64 2.68 1.02 9.73
N HIS A 65 1.79 0.73 10.69
CA HIS A 65 1.20 1.74 11.58
C HIS A 65 0.45 2.89 10.91
N SER A 66 0.12 2.78 9.62
CA SER A 66 -0.73 3.78 8.97
C SER A 66 -2.10 3.88 9.65
N THR A 67 -2.66 5.09 9.67
CA THR A 67 -3.93 5.39 10.33
C THR A 67 -5.05 4.48 9.82
N GLY A 68 -5.78 3.85 10.74
CA GLY A 68 -6.89 2.96 10.41
C GLY A 68 -6.48 1.59 9.82
N SER A 69 -5.18 1.30 9.75
CA SER A 69 -4.67 -0.01 9.33
C SER A 69 -5.05 -1.14 10.29
N VAL A 70 -4.90 -2.37 9.81
CA VAL A 70 -5.22 -3.57 10.58
C VAL A 70 -4.38 -3.68 11.87
N LEU A 71 -3.11 -3.30 11.82
CA LEU A 71 -2.22 -3.31 13.00
C LEU A 71 -2.71 -2.36 14.10
N VAL A 72 -3.14 -1.16 13.74
CA VAL A 72 -3.69 -0.19 14.71
C VAL A 72 -4.99 -0.71 15.33
N LYS A 73 -5.86 -1.31 14.50
CA LYS A 73 -7.13 -1.91 14.97
C LYS A 73 -6.87 -3.09 15.91
N TRP A 74 -5.94 -3.97 15.56
CA TRP A 74 -5.58 -5.13 16.40
C TRP A 74 -4.91 -4.73 17.69
N LYS A 75 -3.95 -3.78 17.66
CA LYS A 75 -3.34 -3.24 18.87
C LYS A 75 -4.40 -2.69 19.82
N TYR A 76 -5.31 -1.85 19.31
CA TYR A 76 -6.41 -1.32 20.10
C TYR A 76 -7.30 -2.42 20.68
N ALA A 77 -7.67 -3.42 19.88
CA ALA A 77 -8.48 -4.54 20.34
C ALA A 77 -7.77 -5.37 21.43
N LEU A 78 -6.48 -5.66 21.25
CA LEU A 78 -5.65 -6.40 22.21
C LEU A 78 -5.50 -5.66 23.55
N GLU A 79 -5.20 -4.36 23.50
CA GLU A 79 -5.04 -3.53 24.71
C GLU A 79 -6.35 -3.39 25.49
N ASN A 80 -7.49 -3.39 24.79
CA ASN A 80 -8.82 -3.22 25.38
C ASN A 80 -9.61 -4.53 25.51
N ARG A 81 -8.97 -5.69 25.28
CA ARG A 81 -9.58 -7.03 25.37
C ARG A 81 -10.87 -7.16 24.56
N LYS A 82 -10.88 -6.62 23.34
CA LYS A 82 -11.96 -6.75 22.36
C LYS A 82 -11.68 -7.92 21.41
N GLU A 83 -12.74 -8.44 20.79
CA GLU A 83 -12.65 -9.46 19.74
C GLU A 83 -11.72 -8.97 18.60
N LEU A 84 -10.81 -9.84 18.19
CA LEU A 84 -9.96 -9.62 17.03
C LEU A 84 -10.65 -10.13 15.77
N ILE A 85 -10.76 -9.25 14.78
CA ILE A 85 -11.30 -9.62 13.47
C ILE A 85 -10.15 -9.91 12.52
N LEU A 86 -10.12 -11.12 11.97
CA LEU A 86 -9.24 -11.55 10.90
C LEU A 86 -10.08 -11.88 9.67
N THR A 87 -9.70 -11.41 8.48
CA THR A 87 -10.43 -11.74 7.25
C THR A 87 -10.09 -13.14 6.78
N ASP A 88 -8.93 -13.31 6.15
CA ASP A 88 -8.40 -14.59 5.71
C ASP A 88 -6.95 -14.74 6.20
N PRO A 89 -6.61 -15.77 7.01
CA PRO A 89 -5.26 -15.97 7.52
C PRO A 89 -4.21 -16.22 6.42
N GLU A 90 -4.62 -16.78 5.28
CA GLU A 90 -3.72 -17.06 4.15
C GLU A 90 -3.52 -15.86 3.23
N ALA A 91 -4.33 -14.81 3.38
CA ALA A 91 -4.17 -13.61 2.58
C ALA A 91 -2.83 -12.93 2.85
N THR A 92 -2.14 -12.50 1.80
CA THR A 92 -0.81 -11.88 1.90
C THR A 92 -0.86 -10.42 1.49
N ARG A 93 -0.09 -9.60 2.18
CA ARG A 93 0.02 -8.16 1.91
C ARG A 93 1.47 -7.75 1.85
N PHE A 94 1.77 -6.82 0.95
CA PHE A 94 3.04 -6.10 0.99
C PHE A 94 3.01 -5.10 2.14
N PHE A 95 4.09 -5.04 2.91
CA PHE A 95 4.27 -4.04 3.95
C PHE A 95 5.59 -3.33 3.78
N ILE A 96 5.56 -2.01 3.94
CA ILE A 96 6.74 -1.15 4.00
C ILE A 96 6.72 -0.30 5.27
N THR A 97 7.89 0.15 5.71
CA THR A 97 7.99 1.14 6.79
C THR A 97 7.66 2.55 6.28
N TRP A 98 7.52 3.51 7.20
CA TRP A 98 7.35 4.91 6.83
C TRP A 98 8.58 5.48 6.13
N GLU A 99 9.78 5.08 6.59
CA GLU A 99 11.05 5.45 5.98
C GLU A 99 11.11 4.95 4.54
N GLN A 100 10.78 3.68 4.30
CA GLN A 100 10.72 3.13 2.95
C GLN A 100 9.69 3.84 2.05
N ALA A 101 8.56 4.28 2.61
CA ALA A 101 7.56 5.05 1.88
C ALA A 101 8.06 6.46 1.50
N ILE A 102 8.88 7.07 2.35
CA ILE A 102 9.51 8.37 2.07
C ILE A 102 10.64 8.18 1.04
N ASP A 103 11.46 7.14 1.20
CA ASP A 103 12.57 6.83 0.30
C ASP A 103 12.07 6.62 -1.13
N VAL A 104 10.99 5.86 -1.34
CA VAL A 104 10.44 5.64 -2.68
C VAL A 104 9.90 6.93 -3.31
N ILE A 105 9.36 7.86 -2.51
CA ILE A 105 8.94 9.18 -3.00
C ILE A 105 10.16 9.97 -3.50
N PHE A 106 11.24 10.02 -2.73
CA PHE A 106 12.44 10.73 -3.14
C PHE A 106 13.13 10.08 -4.34
N SER A 107 13.24 8.75 -4.37
CA SER A 107 13.76 8.00 -5.52
C SER A 107 12.92 8.25 -6.77
N CYS A 108 11.58 8.23 -6.65
CA CYS A 108 10.70 8.54 -7.77
C CYS A 108 10.93 9.96 -8.32
N LEU A 109 11.08 10.95 -7.43
CA LEU A 109 11.35 12.33 -7.85
C LEU A 109 12.70 12.51 -8.58
N ASN A 110 13.70 11.68 -8.25
CA ASN A 110 15.03 11.77 -8.86
C ASN A 110 15.16 10.93 -10.13
N ASP A 111 14.59 9.72 -10.14
CA ASP A 111 14.93 8.70 -11.13
C ASP A 111 13.83 8.49 -12.17
N ALA A 112 12.56 8.73 -11.83
CA ALA A 112 11.45 8.44 -12.73
C ALA A 112 11.39 9.42 -13.90
N GLN A 113 11.23 8.86 -15.11
CA GLN A 113 11.25 9.60 -16.37
C GLN A 113 9.85 9.87 -16.94
N SER A 114 8.83 9.17 -16.42
CA SER A 114 7.45 9.24 -16.88
C SER A 114 6.47 9.02 -15.72
N ALA A 115 5.17 9.04 -16.04
CA ALA A 115 4.07 8.66 -15.18
C ALA A 115 3.97 7.13 -14.94
N GLU A 116 4.95 6.33 -15.39
CA GLU A 116 5.00 4.91 -15.05
C GLU A 116 5.10 4.74 -13.52
N PRO A 117 4.27 3.88 -12.90
CA PRO A 117 4.28 3.68 -11.45
C PRO A 117 5.65 3.22 -10.93
N PHE A 118 6.26 4.05 -10.09
CA PHE A 118 7.53 3.77 -9.41
C PHE A 118 7.26 3.05 -8.07
N TYR A 119 7.89 1.91 -7.83
CA TYR A 119 7.65 1.09 -6.65
C TYR A 119 8.96 0.65 -5.97
N PRO A 120 8.95 0.31 -4.67
CA PRO A 120 10.15 -0.15 -3.99
C PRO A 120 10.62 -1.49 -4.59
N PRO A 121 11.92 -1.65 -4.89
CA PRO A 121 12.43 -2.85 -5.57
C PRO A 121 12.31 -4.12 -4.72
N ASN A 122 12.40 -4.00 -3.39
CA ASN A 122 12.43 -5.13 -2.45
C ASN A 122 11.25 -5.09 -1.49
N MET A 123 10.03 -5.03 -2.02
CA MET A 123 8.85 -5.09 -1.15
C MET A 123 8.67 -6.49 -0.58
N LYS A 124 8.78 -6.58 0.73
CA LYS A 124 8.51 -7.80 1.48
C LYS A 124 7.03 -7.94 1.78
N SER A 125 6.58 -9.18 1.91
CA SER A 125 5.21 -9.54 2.19
C SER A 125 5.08 -10.39 3.45
N ILE A 126 3.87 -10.49 3.99
CA ILE A 126 3.55 -11.41 5.09
C ILE A 126 2.09 -11.85 4.96
N SER A 127 1.77 -13.04 5.47
CA SER A 127 0.38 -13.47 5.62
C SER A 127 -0.28 -12.77 6.81
N LEU A 128 -1.58 -12.51 6.71
CA LEU A 128 -2.34 -11.88 7.81
C LEU A 128 -2.38 -12.77 9.06
N GLY A 129 -2.34 -14.10 8.90
CA GLY A 129 -2.23 -15.04 10.01
C GLY A 129 -0.95 -14.83 10.82
N ILE A 130 0.22 -14.84 10.17
CA ILE A 130 1.51 -14.63 10.86
C ILE A 130 1.57 -13.21 11.43
N LEU A 131 1.11 -12.20 10.70
CA LEU A 131 1.06 -10.83 11.20
C LEU A 131 0.23 -10.72 12.49
N LEU A 132 -0.92 -11.42 12.55
CA LEU A 132 -1.76 -11.47 13.73
C LEU A 132 -1.06 -12.16 14.89
N GLU A 133 -0.38 -13.29 14.66
CA GLU A 133 0.42 -13.98 15.68
C GLU A 133 1.49 -13.06 16.29
N LEU A 134 2.19 -12.29 15.44
CA LEU A 134 3.19 -11.32 15.90
C LEU A 134 2.56 -10.19 16.70
N ALA A 135 1.41 -9.67 16.26
CA ALA A 135 0.67 -8.64 17.00
C ALA A 135 0.19 -9.16 18.37
N ILE A 136 -0.31 -10.39 18.43
CA ILE A 136 -0.70 -11.04 19.69
C ILE A 136 0.50 -11.20 20.60
N ARG A 137 1.63 -11.72 20.10
CA ARG A 137 2.88 -11.86 20.88
C ARG A 137 3.34 -10.52 21.46
N LYS A 138 3.17 -9.42 20.72
CA LYS A 138 3.62 -8.09 21.14
C LYS A 138 2.68 -7.41 22.14
N TYR A 139 1.37 -7.51 21.93
CA TYR A 139 0.39 -6.65 22.61
C TYR A 139 -0.57 -7.39 23.54
N ALA A 140 -0.76 -8.69 23.37
CA ALA A 140 -1.75 -9.44 24.15
C ALA A 140 -1.28 -9.64 25.60
N LYS A 141 -2.16 -9.34 26.56
CA LYS A 141 -1.95 -9.65 27.99
C LYS A 141 -2.58 -10.99 28.39
N THR A 142 -3.47 -11.51 27.56
CA THR A 142 -4.25 -12.73 27.75
C THR A 142 -4.49 -13.37 26.39
N ILE A 143 -4.94 -14.62 26.36
CA ILE A 143 -5.38 -15.28 25.12
C ILE A 143 -6.58 -14.48 24.57
N PRO A 144 -6.50 -13.92 23.34
CA PRO A 144 -7.59 -13.14 22.78
C PRO A 144 -8.62 -14.03 22.09
N ASP A 145 -9.83 -13.52 21.96
CA ASP A 145 -10.86 -14.09 21.10
C ASP A 145 -10.64 -13.62 19.65
N ILE A 146 -10.60 -14.55 18.70
CA ILE A 146 -10.29 -14.29 17.29
C ILE A 146 -11.43 -14.83 16.44
N ARG A 147 -12.01 -13.94 15.64
CA ARG A 147 -13.05 -14.27 14.68
C ARG A 147 -12.56 -14.11 13.25
N VAL A 148 -12.60 -15.22 12.52
CA VAL A 148 -12.32 -15.25 11.07
C VAL A 148 -13.61 -14.96 10.30
N ILE A 149 -13.61 -13.93 9.45
CA ILE A 149 -14.80 -13.46 8.73
C ILE A 149 -14.76 -13.70 7.22
N GLY A 150 -13.65 -14.23 6.69
CA GLY A 150 -13.41 -14.38 5.27
C GLY A 150 -13.05 -13.06 4.57
N LEU A 151 -12.61 -13.16 3.32
CA LEU A 151 -12.33 -12.00 2.47
C LEU A 151 -13.59 -11.15 2.28
N GLN A 152 -13.44 -9.85 2.43
CA GLN A 152 -14.52 -8.89 2.22
C GLN A 152 -14.66 -8.54 0.74
N LYS A 153 -15.81 -7.98 0.38
CA LYS A 153 -16.05 -7.50 -0.98
C LYS A 153 -14.98 -6.46 -1.37
N GLY A 154 -14.25 -6.73 -2.44
CA GLY A 154 -13.19 -5.86 -2.94
C GLY A 154 -11.82 -6.08 -2.29
N GLU A 155 -11.63 -7.19 -1.56
CA GLU A 155 -10.31 -7.64 -1.13
C GLU A 155 -9.76 -8.72 -2.06
N ASN A 156 -8.47 -8.64 -2.35
CA ASN A 156 -7.72 -9.72 -2.98
C ASN A 156 -7.19 -10.70 -1.91
N LYS A 157 -7.07 -11.98 -2.25
CA LYS A 157 -6.35 -12.94 -1.40
C LYS A 157 -4.87 -12.56 -1.33
N HIS A 158 -4.24 -12.42 -2.48
CA HIS A 158 -2.86 -11.97 -2.63
C HIS A 158 -2.85 -10.68 -3.46
N GLU A 159 -2.15 -9.66 -2.99
CA GLU A 159 -1.97 -8.39 -3.73
C GLU A 159 -0.83 -8.51 -4.74
N CYS A 160 -0.91 -7.74 -5.83
CA CYS A 160 0.12 -7.63 -6.86
C CYS A 160 0.61 -6.19 -6.97
N ILE A 161 1.91 -5.98 -7.18
CA ILE A 161 2.47 -4.63 -7.41
C ILE A 161 2.78 -4.36 -8.89
N THR A 162 3.06 -5.44 -9.62
CA THR A 162 3.15 -5.50 -11.07
C THR A 162 2.41 -6.75 -11.56
N ALA A 163 2.31 -6.95 -12.87
CA ALA A 163 1.73 -8.18 -13.43
C ALA A 163 2.47 -9.46 -12.96
N ASP A 164 3.78 -9.36 -12.72
CA ASP A 164 4.63 -10.51 -12.42
C ASP A 164 4.97 -10.66 -10.92
N LEU A 165 4.69 -9.64 -10.10
CA LEU A 165 5.07 -9.63 -8.69
C LEU A 165 3.85 -9.67 -7.76
N SER A 166 3.52 -10.89 -7.33
CA SER A 166 2.50 -11.18 -6.32
C SER A 166 3.10 -11.29 -4.91
N SER A 167 2.36 -10.79 -3.92
CA SER A 167 2.66 -10.93 -2.49
C SER A 167 2.61 -12.38 -2.00
N GLU A 168 2.10 -13.33 -2.79
CA GLU A 168 2.18 -14.76 -2.49
C GLU A 168 3.62 -15.29 -2.64
N TYR A 169 4.36 -14.77 -3.63
CA TYR A 169 5.68 -15.26 -4.02
C TYR A 169 6.81 -14.29 -3.69
N ALA A 170 6.49 -13.08 -3.27
CA ALA A 170 7.47 -12.10 -2.84
C ALA A 170 8.24 -12.56 -1.58
N GLU A 171 9.44 -12.00 -1.41
CA GLU A 171 10.25 -12.21 -0.20
C GLU A 171 9.40 -11.94 1.06
N ARG A 172 9.55 -12.79 2.07
CA ARG A 172 8.82 -12.66 3.33
C ARG A 172 9.59 -11.80 4.32
N TRP A 173 8.86 -11.02 5.11
CA TRP A 173 9.44 -10.41 6.30
C TRP A 173 10.02 -11.47 7.24
N ASN A 174 11.18 -11.18 7.83
CA ASN A 174 11.65 -11.96 8.96
C ASN A 174 10.76 -11.64 10.18
N ASN A 175 10.32 -12.68 10.89
CA ASN A 175 9.38 -12.52 12.00
C ASN A 175 9.93 -11.66 13.15
N GLU A 176 11.22 -11.81 13.50
CA GLU A 176 11.84 -11.03 14.57
C GLU A 176 12.12 -9.58 14.12
N GLU A 177 12.53 -9.39 12.87
CA GLU A 177 12.67 -8.05 12.26
C GLU A 177 11.32 -7.31 12.30
N LEU A 178 10.25 -7.94 11.81
CA LEU A 178 8.94 -7.32 11.77
C LEU A 178 8.36 -7.11 13.17
N LEU A 179 8.60 -8.02 14.12
CA LEU A 179 8.16 -7.85 15.51
C LEU A 179 8.72 -6.57 16.14
N ASN A 180 9.95 -6.18 15.78
CA ASN A 180 10.55 -4.93 16.25
C ASN A 180 9.92 -3.70 15.59
N LEU A 181 9.42 -3.82 14.36
CA LEU A 181 8.80 -2.72 13.59
C LEU A 181 7.32 -2.49 13.91
N ILE A 182 6.57 -3.54 14.29
CA ILE A 182 5.11 -3.46 14.53
C ILE A 182 4.73 -2.95 15.91
#